data_AF-A0A6S6TBT6-F1
#
_entry.id   AF-A0A6S6TBT6-F1
#
_cell.length_a   1.000
_cell.length_b   1.000
_cell.length_c   1.000
_cell.angle_alpha   90.00
_cell.angle_beta   90.00
_cell.angle_gamma   90.00
#
_symmetry.space_group_name_H-M   'P 1'
#
loop_
_entity.id
_entity.type
_entity.pdbx_description
1 polymer ?
#
loop_
_entity_poly.entity_id
_entity_poly.type
_entity_poly.pdbx_seq_one_letter_code
_entity_poly.pdbx_strand_id
1 'polypeptide(L)'
;MNIWLKISFIFLLSYTISLGQTQIKEKVILSYNIVGKDSIPLFRKTMQYDTSGCLIQKQNYYYNTREKGLLIKEEKAFFDTNTKSLKEEIIDYVKGKEPVRQKLITKYLDYQAKEKDSKYILRQLFDKFGELAKEDTLTYDTEQHLIELCSYVYTGNTSLSCSNYTYKNDLKTRWTTYVKWSTINARGKVVNRERKRRDYRYKYNKAGKLVRAYGKYYKKHFRQTLTYDKEGKLKENKTIVKKKIRQLGTKEKPSKNKYRPSKEEHILTYDEGRLVLDLKLVNKKEVDKREITFENDLVKTIKRTRNTLLLEEIVYSYKEDSSLIKKQTNRYTKNGKIHHRTISYYDDNENVVRVEQKMGERVLSVRTYVYDDTANVVEQSLSADNNKSLEKTLYIYKYY
;
A
#
# COMPACT_ATOMS: atom_id res chain seq x y z
N MET A 1 -15.03 -1.50 -75.43
CA MET A 1 -14.20 -1.46 -74.19
C MET A 1 -14.14 -2.87 -73.62
N ASN A 2 -12.97 -3.51 -73.72
CA ASN A 2 -12.77 -4.96 -73.60
C ASN A 2 -13.20 -5.50 -72.23
N ILE A 3 -13.95 -6.62 -72.21
CA ILE A 3 -14.38 -7.32 -70.99
C ILE A 3 -13.18 -7.70 -70.11
N TRP A 4 -12.06 -8.08 -70.73
CA TRP A 4 -10.78 -8.31 -70.08
C TRP A 4 -10.24 -7.08 -69.33
N LEU A 5 -10.45 -5.88 -69.87
CA LEU A 5 -10.01 -4.64 -69.23
C LEU A 5 -10.86 -4.34 -67.98
N LYS A 6 -12.17 -4.64 -68.01
CA LYS A 6 -13.06 -4.51 -66.85
C LYS A 6 -12.71 -5.51 -65.75
N ILE A 7 -12.41 -6.76 -66.10
CA ILE A 7 -12.02 -7.80 -65.14
C ILE A 7 -10.68 -7.44 -64.49
N SER A 8 -9.69 -6.99 -65.26
CA SER A 8 -8.40 -6.52 -64.72
C SER A 8 -8.55 -5.28 -63.83
N PHE A 9 -9.46 -4.35 -64.18
CA PHE A 9 -9.73 -3.17 -63.36
C PHE A 9 -10.40 -3.52 -62.02
N ILE A 10 -11.31 -4.49 -62.02
CA ILE A 10 -11.94 -5.00 -60.80
C ILE A 10 -10.91 -5.74 -59.92
N PHE A 11 -10.03 -6.56 -60.53
CA PHE A 11 -8.94 -7.20 -59.81
C PHE A 11 -7.96 -6.17 -59.20
N LEU A 12 -7.57 -5.13 -59.94
CA LEU A 12 -6.72 -4.04 -59.46
C LEU A 12 -7.38 -3.21 -58.35
N LEU A 13 -8.70 -2.93 -58.43
CA LEU A 13 -9.42 -2.28 -57.34
C LEU A 13 -9.48 -3.17 -56.10
N SER A 14 -9.77 -4.46 -56.24
CA SER A 14 -9.81 -5.39 -55.10
C SER A 14 -8.44 -5.58 -54.45
N TYR A 15 -7.35 -5.56 -55.23
CA TYR A 15 -5.98 -5.67 -54.73
C TYR A 15 -5.52 -4.38 -54.02
N THR A 16 -5.93 -3.21 -54.50
CA THR A 16 -5.61 -1.91 -53.85
C THR A 16 -6.45 -1.66 -52.60
N ILE A 17 -7.71 -2.10 -52.56
CA ILE A 17 -8.55 -2.06 -51.34
C ILE A 17 -8.02 -3.03 -50.27
N SER A 18 -7.46 -4.18 -50.68
CA SER A 18 -6.77 -5.13 -49.79
C SER A 18 -5.44 -4.61 -49.22
N LEU A 19 -4.76 -3.69 -49.92
CA LEU A 19 -3.48 -3.12 -49.50
C LEU A 19 -3.64 -1.84 -48.65
N GLY A 20 -4.85 -1.26 -48.60
CA GLY A 20 -5.15 -0.03 -47.87
C GLY A 20 -5.70 -0.20 -46.46
N GLN A 21 -6.01 -1.43 -46.02
CA GLN A 21 -6.38 -1.67 -44.61
C GLN A 21 -5.11 -1.85 -43.79
N THR A 22 -4.77 -0.84 -42.98
CA THR A 22 -3.82 -0.96 -41.87
C THR A 22 -4.22 -2.14 -41.00
N GLN A 23 -3.52 -3.26 -41.14
CA GLN A 23 -3.79 -4.47 -40.36
C GLN A 23 -3.41 -4.22 -38.90
N ILE A 24 -4.41 -3.88 -38.09
CA ILE A 24 -4.27 -3.83 -36.63
C ILE A 24 -4.12 -5.26 -36.13
N LYS A 25 -3.01 -5.55 -35.45
CA LYS A 25 -2.80 -6.86 -34.81
C LYS A 25 -3.42 -6.82 -33.42
N GLU A 26 -4.46 -7.62 -33.19
CA GLU A 26 -5.06 -7.77 -31.87
C GLU A 26 -4.51 -9.00 -31.13
N LYS A 27 -4.17 -8.82 -29.85
CA LYS A 27 -3.82 -9.89 -28.92
C LYS A 27 -4.75 -9.84 -27.73
N VAL A 28 -5.48 -10.94 -27.52
CA VAL A 28 -6.35 -11.13 -26.36
C VAL A 28 -5.72 -12.15 -25.41
N ILE A 29 -5.67 -11.81 -24.12
CA ILE A 29 -5.25 -12.67 -23.03
C ILE A 29 -6.44 -12.82 -22.09
N LEU A 30 -6.81 -14.05 -21.78
CA LEU A 30 -7.90 -14.39 -20.87
C LEU A 30 -7.36 -15.27 -19.75
N SER A 31 -7.76 -14.98 -18.52
CA SER A 31 -7.48 -15.82 -17.36
C SER A 31 -8.77 -16.11 -16.62
N TYR A 32 -8.94 -17.38 -16.23
CA TYR A 32 -10.10 -17.89 -15.53
C TYR A 32 -9.66 -18.68 -14.30
N ASN A 33 -10.50 -18.70 -13.28
CA ASN A 33 -10.40 -19.63 -12.17
C ASN A 33 -11.38 -20.77 -12.39
N ILE A 34 -10.93 -22.00 -12.20
CA ILE A 34 -11.79 -23.19 -12.32
C ILE A 34 -12.28 -23.53 -10.91
N VAL A 35 -13.59 -23.42 -10.68
CA VAL A 35 -14.23 -23.76 -9.41
C VAL A 35 -15.29 -24.81 -9.68
N GLY A 36 -14.96 -26.09 -9.44
CA GLY A 36 -15.84 -27.21 -9.78
C GLY A 36 -15.98 -27.37 -11.30
N LYS A 37 -17.22 -27.31 -11.81
CA LYS A 37 -17.53 -27.37 -13.26
C LYS A 37 -17.59 -25.98 -13.93
N ASP A 38 -17.53 -24.90 -13.16
CA ASP A 38 -17.70 -23.54 -13.66
C ASP A 38 -16.34 -22.81 -13.79
N SER A 39 -16.19 -22.00 -14.84
CA SER A 39 -15.04 -21.12 -15.04
C SER A 39 -15.41 -19.67 -14.72
N ILE A 40 -14.78 -19.07 -13.71
CA ILE A 40 -15.00 -17.68 -13.31
C ILE A 40 -13.92 -16.79 -13.97
N PRO A 41 -14.27 -15.75 -14.73
CA PRO A 41 -13.27 -14.84 -15.31
C PRO A 41 -12.53 -14.10 -14.20
N LEU A 42 -11.20 -14.06 -14.30
CA LEU A 42 -10.32 -13.32 -13.40
C LEU A 42 -9.86 -12.03 -14.04
N PHE A 43 -9.47 -12.14 -15.31
CA PHE A 43 -8.76 -11.11 -16.01
C PHE A 43 -8.96 -11.26 -17.51
N ARG A 44 -9.21 -10.14 -18.18
CA ARG A 44 -9.18 -10.04 -19.64
C ARG A 44 -8.29 -8.88 -20.02
N LYS A 45 -7.35 -9.11 -20.93
CA LYS A 45 -6.49 -8.08 -21.49
C LYS A 45 -6.51 -8.14 -22.99
N THR A 46 -6.95 -7.06 -23.61
CA THR A 46 -6.88 -6.85 -25.04
C THR A 46 -5.77 -5.85 -25.32
N MET A 47 -4.94 -6.13 -26.31
CA MET A 47 -3.91 -5.22 -26.82
C MET A 47 -4.03 -5.16 -28.33
N GLN A 48 -4.00 -3.96 -28.88
CA GLN A 48 -3.96 -3.73 -30.31
C GLN A 48 -2.66 -3.04 -30.67
N TYR A 49 -2.05 -3.50 -31.75
CA TYR A 49 -0.79 -3.00 -32.27
C TYR A 49 -0.98 -2.49 -33.69
N ASP A 50 -0.23 -1.45 -34.05
CA ASP A 50 -0.12 -1.02 -35.44
C ASP A 50 0.74 -2.00 -36.26
N THR A 51 0.87 -1.72 -37.55
CA THR A 51 1.70 -2.50 -38.49
C THR A 51 3.19 -2.47 -38.16
N SER A 52 3.64 -1.45 -37.43
CA SER A 52 5.02 -1.25 -36.93
C SER A 52 5.32 -2.09 -35.67
N GLY A 53 4.30 -2.71 -35.07
CA GLY A 53 4.39 -3.42 -33.79
C GLY A 53 4.28 -2.51 -32.56
N CYS A 54 3.88 -1.25 -32.72
CA CYS A 54 3.64 -0.31 -31.62
C CYS A 54 2.26 -0.54 -31.01
N LEU A 55 2.18 -0.58 -29.67
CA LEU A 55 0.92 -0.74 -28.94
C LEU A 55 0.07 0.53 -29.09
N ILE A 56 -1.06 0.44 -29.80
CA ILE A 56 -1.99 1.55 -30.05
C ILE A 56 -3.17 1.57 -29.08
N GLN A 57 -3.57 0.41 -28.57
CA GLN A 57 -4.63 0.33 -27.58
C GLN A 57 -4.37 -0.82 -26.62
N LYS A 58 -4.70 -0.62 -25.36
CA LYS A 58 -4.69 -1.66 -24.33
C LYS A 58 -5.94 -1.50 -23.48
N GLN A 59 -6.60 -2.60 -23.19
CA GLN A 59 -7.76 -2.63 -22.31
C GLN A 59 -7.66 -3.82 -21.39
N ASN A 60 -7.66 -3.56 -20.09
CA ASN A 60 -7.63 -4.57 -19.05
C ASN A 60 -8.95 -4.52 -18.27
N TYR A 61 -9.49 -5.70 -17.99
CA TYR A 61 -10.62 -5.91 -17.10
C TYR A 61 -10.20 -6.85 -15.98
N TYR A 62 -10.52 -6.46 -14.76
CA TYR A 62 -10.26 -7.26 -13.56
C TYR A 62 -11.59 -7.58 -12.89
N TYR A 63 -11.76 -8.84 -12.53
CA TYR A 63 -13.02 -9.37 -12.02
C TYR A 63 -12.85 -9.95 -10.60
N ASN A 64 -13.89 -9.83 -9.77
CA ASN A 64 -13.89 -10.35 -8.41
C ASN A 64 -14.10 -11.88 -8.41
N THR A 65 -13.15 -12.59 -7.83
CA THR A 65 -13.16 -14.06 -7.75
C THR A 65 -14.16 -14.58 -6.73
N ARG A 66 -14.48 -13.79 -5.70
CA ARG A 66 -15.38 -14.17 -4.60
C ARG A 66 -16.84 -13.82 -4.86
N GLU A 67 -17.11 -12.90 -5.80
CA GLU A 67 -18.46 -12.41 -6.11
C GLU A 67 -18.82 -12.67 -7.59
N LYS A 68 -18.93 -13.95 -7.99
CA LYS A 68 -19.42 -14.41 -9.30
C LYS A 68 -18.83 -13.68 -10.54
N GLY A 69 -17.58 -13.24 -10.50
CA GLY A 69 -16.94 -12.60 -11.65
C GLY A 69 -17.42 -11.18 -11.96
N LEU A 70 -17.90 -10.42 -10.96
CA LEU A 70 -18.23 -9.00 -11.13
C LEU A 70 -17.00 -8.17 -11.52
N LEU A 71 -17.16 -7.24 -12.46
CA LEU A 71 -16.09 -6.32 -12.87
C LEU A 71 -15.79 -5.33 -11.73
N ILE A 72 -14.54 -5.29 -11.28
CA ILE A 72 -14.10 -4.39 -10.19
C ILE A 72 -13.23 -3.25 -10.69
N LYS A 73 -12.56 -3.44 -11.82
CA LYS A 73 -11.65 -2.44 -12.38
C LYS A 73 -11.53 -2.60 -13.89
N GLU A 74 -11.54 -1.47 -14.57
CA GLU A 74 -11.20 -1.35 -15.98
C GLU A 74 -10.02 -0.38 -16.14
N GLU A 75 -9.03 -0.76 -16.96
CA GLU A 75 -7.94 0.12 -17.37
C GLU A 75 -7.92 0.19 -18.90
N LYS A 76 -8.14 1.37 -19.45
CA LYS A 76 -8.00 1.65 -20.88
C LYS A 76 -6.74 2.46 -21.08
N ALA A 77 -6.02 2.17 -22.14
CA ALA A 77 -4.94 2.99 -22.65
C ALA A 77 -5.07 3.08 -24.16
N PHE A 78 -5.06 4.29 -24.70
CA PHE A 78 -5.10 4.56 -26.12
C PHE A 78 -3.93 5.45 -26.50
N PHE A 79 -3.10 4.98 -27.42
CA PHE A 79 -1.99 5.74 -27.97
C PHE A 79 -2.39 6.30 -29.33
N ASP A 80 -2.47 7.62 -29.38
CA ASP A 80 -2.65 8.35 -30.62
C ASP A 80 -1.28 8.61 -31.25
N THR A 81 -1.02 7.93 -32.36
CA THR A 81 0.23 8.04 -33.12
C THR A 81 0.42 9.42 -33.75
N ASN A 82 -0.66 10.11 -34.12
CA ASN A 82 -0.61 11.43 -34.73
C ASN A 82 -0.25 12.50 -33.69
N THR A 83 -0.90 12.47 -32.53
CA THR A 83 -0.65 13.44 -31.45
C THR A 83 0.47 13.01 -30.49
N LYS A 84 1.05 11.82 -30.70
CA LYS A 84 2.07 11.19 -29.84
C LYS A 84 1.66 11.21 -28.36
N SER A 85 0.38 10.92 -28.10
CA SER A 85 -0.20 10.98 -26.76
C SER A 85 -0.81 9.63 -26.36
N LEU A 86 -0.40 9.13 -25.20
CA LEU A 86 -1.02 8.00 -24.52
C LEU A 86 -2.07 8.53 -23.55
N LYS A 87 -3.33 8.18 -23.76
CA LYS A 87 -4.44 8.47 -22.85
C LYS A 87 -4.76 7.22 -22.08
N GLU A 88 -4.58 7.25 -20.78
CA GLU A 88 -4.94 6.18 -19.86
C GLU A 88 -6.18 6.60 -19.06
N GLU A 89 -7.15 5.71 -18.97
CA GLU A 89 -8.36 5.86 -18.17
C GLU A 89 -8.47 4.65 -17.25
N ILE A 90 -8.63 4.91 -15.95
CA ILE A 90 -8.86 3.89 -14.94
C ILE A 90 -10.26 4.11 -14.38
N ILE A 91 -11.06 3.05 -14.37
CA ILE A 91 -12.41 3.05 -13.82
C ILE A 91 -12.46 2.00 -12.73
N ASP A 92 -12.64 2.44 -11.49
CA ASP A 92 -12.82 1.57 -10.34
C ASP A 92 -14.33 1.43 -10.03
N TYR A 93 -14.83 0.20 -10.06
CA TYR A 93 -16.23 -0.13 -9.78
C TYR A 93 -16.40 -0.52 -8.31
N VAL A 94 -16.75 0.47 -7.48
CA VAL A 94 -16.94 0.26 -6.03
C VAL A 94 -18.38 -0.18 -5.76
N LYS A 95 -18.55 -1.28 -5.03
CA LYS A 95 -19.87 -1.85 -4.69
C LYS A 95 -20.78 -0.80 -4.03
N GLY A 96 -21.99 -0.61 -4.58
CA GLY A 96 -23.00 0.31 -4.08
C GLY A 96 -22.69 1.80 -4.27
N LYS A 97 -21.73 2.16 -5.13
CA LYS A 97 -21.37 3.55 -5.43
C LYS A 97 -21.19 3.76 -6.94
N GLU A 98 -21.25 5.02 -7.37
CA GLU A 98 -20.88 5.37 -8.75
C GLU A 98 -19.40 5.04 -9.04
N PRO A 99 -19.08 4.59 -10.26
CA PRO A 99 -17.70 4.28 -10.64
C PRO A 99 -16.78 5.49 -10.52
N VAL A 100 -15.62 5.29 -9.90
CA VAL A 100 -14.60 6.35 -9.76
C VAL A 100 -13.72 6.33 -11.00
N ARG A 101 -13.69 7.45 -11.73
CA ARG A 101 -12.89 7.60 -12.94
C ARG A 101 -11.64 8.42 -12.67
N GLN A 102 -10.51 7.96 -13.21
CA GLN A 102 -9.24 8.69 -13.21
C GLN A 102 -8.71 8.71 -14.64
N LYS A 103 -8.26 9.88 -15.08
CA LYS A 103 -7.69 10.07 -16.42
C LYS A 103 -6.27 10.59 -16.33
N LEU A 104 -5.37 9.93 -17.04
CA LEU A 104 -3.96 10.30 -17.18
C LEU A 104 -3.66 10.48 -18.67
N ILE A 105 -3.10 11.62 -19.05
CA ILE A 105 -2.64 11.87 -20.41
C ILE A 105 -1.12 11.99 -20.38
N THR A 106 -0.42 11.10 -21.06
CA THR A 106 1.02 11.12 -21.21
C THR A 106 1.37 11.55 -22.63
N LYS A 107 2.01 12.72 -22.77
CA LYS A 107 2.53 13.22 -24.05
C LYS A 107 4.03 12.94 -24.14
N TYR A 108 4.44 12.28 -25.22
CA TYR A 108 5.86 12.06 -25.51
C TYR A 108 6.36 13.25 -26.33
N LEU A 109 7.16 14.11 -25.71
CA LEU A 109 7.55 15.39 -26.30
C LEU A 109 8.59 15.24 -27.41
N ASP A 110 9.40 14.17 -27.37
CA ASP A 110 10.30 13.83 -28.47
C ASP A 110 10.46 12.31 -28.61
N TYR A 111 9.91 11.74 -29.69
CA TYR A 111 9.94 10.29 -29.96
C TYR A 111 11.15 9.88 -30.81
N GLN A 112 11.91 10.84 -31.37
CA GLN A 112 13.01 10.59 -32.31
C GLN A 112 14.35 11.21 -31.89
N ALA A 113 14.49 11.62 -30.63
CA ALA A 113 15.78 12.05 -30.09
C ALA A 113 16.82 10.92 -30.26
N LYS A 114 17.93 11.24 -30.95
CA LYS A 114 19.13 10.40 -30.98
C LYS A 114 19.63 10.20 -29.56
N GLU A 115 20.40 9.15 -29.30
CA GLU A 115 20.95 8.78 -27.98
C GLU A 115 21.58 9.93 -27.16
N LYS A 116 21.89 11.09 -27.76
CA LYS A 116 22.49 12.25 -27.10
C LYS A 116 21.52 13.39 -26.74
N ASP A 117 20.26 13.34 -27.17
CA ASP A 117 19.26 14.40 -26.92
C ASP A 117 18.15 13.89 -25.98
N SER A 118 17.79 14.67 -24.96
CA SER A 118 17.00 14.19 -23.80
C SER A 118 15.50 13.96 -24.10
N LYS A 119 15.00 12.77 -23.73
CA LYS A 119 13.58 12.35 -23.85
C LYS A 119 12.73 12.91 -22.70
N TYR A 120 12.00 13.99 -22.94
CA TYR A 120 11.03 14.55 -22.01
C TYR A 120 9.65 13.87 -22.13
N ILE A 121 9.04 13.54 -20.99
CA ILE A 121 7.67 13.04 -20.93
C ILE A 121 6.84 14.00 -20.06
N LEU A 122 5.75 14.54 -20.62
CA LEU A 122 4.76 15.28 -19.87
C LEU A 122 3.59 14.36 -19.51
N ARG A 123 3.25 14.26 -18.23
CA ARG A 123 2.07 13.54 -17.74
C ARG A 123 1.10 14.52 -17.11
N GLN A 124 -0.13 14.52 -17.59
CA GLN A 124 -1.22 15.37 -17.10
C GLN A 124 -2.25 14.46 -16.41
N LEU A 125 -2.40 14.61 -15.10
CA LEU A 125 -3.38 13.88 -14.31
C LEU A 125 -4.61 14.77 -14.10
N PHE A 126 -5.78 14.22 -14.41
CA PHE A 126 -7.06 14.86 -14.18
C PHE A 126 -7.75 14.20 -12.99
N ASP A 127 -8.44 15.00 -12.18
CA ASP A 127 -9.21 14.47 -11.06
C ASP A 127 -10.53 13.84 -11.51
N LYS A 128 -11.34 13.43 -10.53
CA LYS A 128 -12.65 12.81 -10.75
C LYS A 128 -13.68 13.73 -11.41
N PHE A 129 -13.46 15.05 -11.41
CA PHE A 129 -14.33 16.04 -12.05
C PHE A 129 -13.84 16.40 -13.46
N GLY A 130 -12.70 15.83 -13.90
CA GLY A 130 -12.10 16.13 -15.19
C GLY A 130 -11.26 17.41 -15.17
N GLU A 131 -10.96 17.97 -14.00
CA GLU A 131 -10.08 19.13 -13.86
C GLU A 131 -8.61 18.71 -13.82
N LEU A 132 -7.72 19.49 -14.43
CA LEU A 132 -6.28 19.22 -14.41
C LEU A 132 -5.76 19.36 -12.96
N ALA A 133 -5.43 18.24 -12.34
CA ALA A 133 -5.03 18.17 -10.95
C ALA A 133 -3.50 18.29 -10.79
N LYS A 134 -2.75 17.76 -11.76
CA LYS A 134 -1.29 17.68 -11.69
C LYS A 134 -0.65 17.54 -13.07
N GLU A 135 0.52 18.13 -13.25
CA GLU A 135 1.42 17.91 -14.38
C GLU A 135 2.79 17.42 -13.89
N ASP A 136 3.30 16.34 -14.47
CA ASP A 136 4.65 15.83 -14.21
C ASP A 136 5.49 15.91 -15.48
N THR A 137 6.66 16.54 -15.41
CA THR A 137 7.70 16.46 -16.44
C THR A 137 8.76 15.47 -15.96
N LEU A 138 8.97 14.41 -16.73
CA LEU A 138 10.01 13.41 -16.49
C LEU A 138 11.12 13.57 -17.52
N THR A 139 12.37 13.62 -17.05
CA THR A 139 13.56 13.73 -17.88
C THR A 139 14.42 12.49 -17.68
N TYR A 140 14.85 11.87 -18.78
CA TYR A 140 15.68 10.67 -18.78
C TYR A 140 17.06 10.95 -19.37
N ASP A 141 18.08 10.23 -18.90
CA ASP A 141 19.40 10.24 -19.54
C ASP A 141 19.45 9.35 -20.79
N THR A 142 20.63 9.29 -21.41
CA THR A 142 20.90 8.54 -22.65
C THR A 142 20.68 7.04 -22.48
N GLU A 143 20.82 6.51 -21.26
CA GLU A 143 20.60 5.11 -20.89
C GLU A 143 19.14 4.85 -20.42
N GLN A 144 18.25 5.83 -20.58
CA GLN A 144 16.84 5.78 -20.16
C GLN A 144 16.63 5.69 -18.64
N HIS A 145 17.59 6.14 -17.84
CA HIS A 145 17.38 6.32 -16.41
C HIS A 145 16.71 7.67 -16.13
N LEU A 146 15.70 7.69 -15.24
CA LEU A 146 15.00 8.91 -14.86
C LEU A 146 15.93 9.84 -14.06
N ILE A 147 16.38 10.96 -14.62
CA ILE A 147 17.29 11.92 -13.97
C ILE A 147 16.58 13.12 -13.33
N GLU A 148 15.36 13.44 -13.76
CA GLU A 148 14.57 14.53 -13.17
C GLU A 148 13.06 14.24 -13.24
N LEU A 149 12.34 14.61 -12.18
CA LEU A 149 10.87 14.65 -12.13
C LEU A 149 10.42 16.00 -11.57
N CYS A 150 9.78 16.83 -12.37
CA CYS A 150 9.13 18.06 -11.94
C CYS A 150 7.62 17.88 -11.88
N SER A 151 7.03 17.97 -10.70
CA SER A 151 5.60 17.89 -10.45
C SER A 151 5.01 19.27 -10.16
N TYR A 152 4.09 19.71 -11.00
CA TYR A 152 3.22 20.86 -10.81
C TYR A 152 1.86 20.37 -10.32
N VAL A 153 1.48 20.73 -9.09
CA VAL A 153 0.23 20.27 -8.46
C VAL A 153 -0.72 21.46 -8.38
N TYR A 154 -1.91 21.33 -8.97
CA TYR A 154 -2.97 22.35 -9.00
C TYR A 154 -3.97 22.18 -7.85
N THR A 155 -4.06 20.99 -7.25
CA THR A 155 -5.01 20.73 -6.16
C THR A 155 -4.59 21.45 -4.87
N GLY A 156 -5.42 22.37 -4.39
CA GLY A 156 -5.17 23.17 -3.17
C GLY A 156 -4.33 24.42 -3.47
N ASN A 157 -3.10 24.49 -2.95
CA ASN A 157 -2.16 25.56 -3.30
C ASN A 157 -1.28 25.10 -4.45
N THR A 158 -1.31 25.84 -5.56
CA THR A 158 -0.46 25.59 -6.72
C THR A 158 1.00 25.50 -6.32
N SER A 159 1.63 24.34 -6.58
CA SER A 159 3.00 24.08 -6.16
C SER A 159 3.79 23.37 -7.24
N LEU A 160 5.03 23.83 -7.47
CA LEU A 160 6.01 23.14 -8.30
C LEU A 160 7.04 22.47 -7.39
N SER A 161 7.34 21.20 -7.65
CA SER A 161 8.37 20.43 -6.97
C SER A 161 9.19 19.62 -7.98
N CYS A 162 10.50 19.90 -8.07
CA CYS A 162 11.41 19.10 -8.90
C CYS A 162 12.19 18.11 -8.05
N SER A 163 12.54 16.97 -8.63
CA SER A 163 13.24 15.87 -8.00
C SER A 163 14.34 15.35 -8.91
N ASN A 164 15.59 15.57 -8.54
CA ASN A 164 16.73 15.14 -9.36
C ASN A 164 17.30 13.82 -8.82
N TYR A 165 17.60 12.90 -9.73
CA TYR A 165 18.12 11.57 -9.46
C TYR A 165 19.53 11.44 -10.02
N THR A 166 20.42 10.79 -9.28
CA THR A 166 21.74 10.41 -9.78
C THR A 166 21.99 8.93 -9.56
N TYR A 167 22.64 8.32 -10.55
CA TYR A 167 22.92 6.89 -10.62
C TYR A 167 24.44 6.66 -10.51
N LYS A 168 24.84 5.61 -9.77
CA LYS A 168 26.24 5.16 -9.70
C LYS A 168 26.29 3.64 -9.86
N ASN A 169 27.07 3.17 -10.82
CA ASN A 169 27.29 1.75 -11.17
C ASN A 169 26.00 1.01 -11.53
N ASP A 170 25.44 1.24 -12.72
CA ASP A 170 24.36 0.47 -13.37
C ASP A 170 23.29 -0.03 -12.38
N LEU A 171 22.44 0.90 -11.90
CA LEU A 171 21.28 0.63 -11.03
C LEU A 171 21.59 0.19 -9.58
N LYS A 172 22.85 0.01 -9.17
CA LYS A 172 23.16 -0.49 -7.81
C LYS A 172 23.03 0.56 -6.70
N THR A 173 23.16 1.85 -7.00
CA THR A 173 22.98 2.91 -6.00
C THR A 173 22.17 4.08 -6.57
N ARG A 174 20.90 4.21 -6.13
CA ARG A 174 20.06 5.39 -6.44
C ARG A 174 20.27 6.45 -5.36
N TRP A 175 20.60 7.67 -5.77
CA TRP A 175 20.61 8.86 -4.91
C TRP A 175 19.43 9.78 -5.28
N THR A 176 18.81 10.44 -4.30
CA THR A 176 17.77 11.47 -4.54
C THR A 176 17.65 12.34 -3.27
N THR A 177 17.35 13.65 -3.23
CA THR A 177 16.60 14.59 -4.09
C THR A 177 16.94 16.05 -3.70
N TYR A 178 16.94 17.00 -4.65
CA TYR A 178 16.78 18.43 -4.39
C TYR A 178 15.34 18.83 -4.72
N VAL A 179 14.58 19.36 -3.75
CA VAL A 179 13.23 19.88 -4.02
C VAL A 179 13.23 21.40 -3.94
N LYS A 180 12.98 22.06 -5.07
CA LYS A 180 12.62 23.48 -5.14
C LYS A 180 11.11 23.57 -4.98
N TRP A 181 10.63 24.30 -3.98
CA TRP A 181 9.20 24.57 -3.78
C TRP A 181 8.94 26.03 -4.10
N SER A 182 8.11 26.26 -5.11
CA SER A 182 7.51 27.56 -5.38
C SER A 182 6.02 27.44 -5.15
N THR A 183 5.46 28.17 -4.19
CA THR A 183 4.00 28.30 -4.02
C THR A 183 3.57 29.66 -4.52
N ILE A 184 2.53 29.72 -5.34
CA ILE A 184 1.86 30.97 -5.70
C ILE A 184 0.86 31.27 -4.59
N ASN A 185 1.01 32.39 -3.88
CA ASN A 185 0.03 32.79 -2.87
C ASN A 185 -1.26 33.31 -3.54
N ALA A 186 -2.32 33.56 -2.76
CA ALA A 186 -3.59 34.11 -3.25
C ALA A 186 -3.47 35.48 -3.98
N ARG A 187 -2.29 36.12 -3.95
CA ARG A 187 -1.98 37.38 -4.65
C ARG A 187 -1.14 37.17 -5.92
N GLY A 188 -0.99 35.93 -6.39
CA GLY A 188 -0.19 35.62 -7.59
C GLY A 188 1.33 35.70 -7.38
N LYS A 189 1.83 35.92 -6.16
CA LYS A 189 3.27 36.04 -5.90
C LYS A 189 3.90 34.67 -5.64
N VAL A 190 4.99 34.40 -6.36
CA VAL A 190 5.84 33.22 -6.16
C VAL A 190 6.60 33.37 -4.83
N VAL A 191 6.23 32.56 -3.84
CA VAL A 191 6.97 32.44 -2.58
C VAL A 191 7.95 31.28 -2.72
N ASN A 192 9.24 31.60 -2.77
CA ASN A 192 10.32 30.64 -2.84
C ASN A 192 10.59 30.08 -1.43
N ARG A 193 10.35 28.79 -1.20
CA ARG A 193 10.70 28.14 0.08
C ARG A 193 11.99 27.34 -0.08
N GLU A 194 12.92 27.55 0.86
CA GLU A 194 14.28 27.03 0.88
C GLU A 194 14.44 25.57 0.42
N ARG A 195 15.57 25.33 -0.26
CA ARG A 195 16.07 24.01 -0.67
C ARG A 195 16.21 23.10 0.57
N LYS A 196 15.35 22.10 0.71
CA LYS A 196 15.51 21.04 1.73
C LYS A 196 16.10 19.79 1.12
N ARG A 197 17.39 19.55 1.39
CA ARG A 197 18.09 18.30 1.01
C ARG A 197 17.41 17.11 1.69
N ARG A 198 16.79 16.25 0.89
CA ARG A 198 16.42 14.90 1.30
C ARG A 198 17.50 13.99 0.72
N ASP A 199 18.21 13.24 1.55
CA ASP A 199 19.28 12.33 1.08
C ASP A 199 18.73 10.93 1.26
N TYR A 200 18.22 10.32 0.19
CA TYR A 200 17.76 8.95 0.12
C TYR A 200 18.75 8.15 -0.73
N ARG A 201 19.13 6.96 -0.25
CA ARG A 201 20.06 6.04 -0.90
C ARG A 201 19.48 4.65 -0.93
N TYR A 202 19.47 4.02 -2.09
CA TYR A 202 18.97 2.65 -2.26
C TYR A 202 20.07 1.78 -2.84
N LYS A 203 20.21 0.56 -2.33
CA LYS A 203 21.16 -0.45 -2.81
C LYS A 203 20.40 -1.68 -3.26
N TYR A 204 20.71 -2.13 -4.47
CA TYR A 204 20.12 -3.33 -5.09
C TYR A 204 21.16 -4.45 -5.22
N ASN A 205 20.73 -5.71 -5.22
CA ASN A 205 21.58 -6.86 -5.53
C ASN A 205 21.67 -7.10 -7.05
N LYS A 206 22.44 -8.12 -7.49
CA LYS A 206 22.58 -8.47 -8.91
C LYS A 206 21.27 -8.86 -9.58
N ALA A 207 20.30 -9.37 -8.83
CA ALA A 207 18.97 -9.74 -9.32
C ALA A 207 17.99 -8.54 -9.34
N GLY A 208 18.45 -7.31 -9.12
CA GLY A 208 17.62 -6.11 -9.11
C GLY A 208 16.73 -5.93 -7.87
N LYS A 209 16.89 -6.76 -6.83
CA LYS A 209 16.10 -6.67 -5.59
C LYS A 209 16.72 -5.66 -4.62
N LEU A 210 15.88 -4.83 -4.00
CA LEU A 210 16.33 -3.85 -3.00
C LEU A 210 16.84 -4.59 -1.76
N VAL A 211 18.11 -4.42 -1.42
CA VAL A 211 18.71 -5.04 -0.21
C VAL A 211 18.82 -4.06 0.94
N ARG A 212 18.87 -2.76 0.65
CA ARG A 212 19.29 -1.80 1.66
C ARG A 212 18.89 -0.37 1.26
N ALA A 213 18.21 0.36 2.14
CA ALA A 213 17.83 1.76 1.92
C ALA A 213 18.27 2.64 3.10
N TYR A 214 18.68 3.88 2.83
CA TYR A 214 19.00 4.90 3.85
C TYR A 214 18.34 6.18 3.47
N GLY A 215 18.14 7.02 4.48
CA GLY A 215 18.11 8.42 4.17
C GLY A 215 17.77 9.31 5.33
N LYS A 216 17.63 10.58 5.02
CA LYS A 216 17.45 11.65 5.98
C LYS A 216 16.27 12.51 5.58
N TYR A 217 15.31 12.62 6.49
CA TYR A 217 14.20 13.55 6.39
C TYR A 217 14.18 14.43 7.64
N TYR A 218 14.52 15.71 7.47
CA TYR A 218 14.73 16.65 8.57
C TYR A 218 15.75 16.13 9.60
N LYS A 219 15.32 15.94 10.85
CA LYS A 219 16.14 15.43 11.98
C LYS A 219 16.05 13.90 12.12
N LYS A 220 15.27 13.22 11.26
CA LYS A 220 15.11 11.76 11.26
C LYS A 220 16.04 11.13 10.22
N HIS A 221 16.78 10.11 10.63
CA HIS A 221 17.55 9.26 9.73
C HIS A 221 16.88 7.90 9.72
N PHE A 222 16.59 7.35 8.55
CA PHE A 222 16.09 6.00 8.44
C PHE A 222 17.14 5.10 7.76
N ARG A 223 17.07 3.83 8.10
CA ARG A 223 17.85 2.75 7.53
C ARG A 223 16.94 1.54 7.42
N GLN A 224 16.84 0.95 6.24
CA GLN A 224 16.16 -0.30 6.00
C GLN A 224 17.16 -1.32 5.46
N THR A 225 17.08 -2.55 5.92
CA THR A 225 17.84 -3.69 5.40
C THR A 225 16.85 -4.79 5.06
N LEU A 226 16.97 -5.37 3.88
CA LEU A 226 16.14 -6.46 3.39
C LEU A 226 17.04 -7.65 3.04
N THR A 227 16.65 -8.83 3.50
CA THR A 227 17.33 -10.10 3.27
C THR A 227 16.38 -11.04 2.54
N TYR A 228 16.87 -11.71 1.49
CA TYR A 228 16.10 -12.66 0.70
C TYR A 228 16.68 -14.07 0.88
N ASP A 229 15.84 -15.08 0.73
CA ASP A 229 16.28 -16.48 0.66
C ASP A 229 16.87 -16.83 -0.73
N LYS A 230 17.21 -18.11 -0.92
CA LYS A 230 17.78 -18.62 -2.18
C LYS A 230 16.77 -18.61 -3.34
N GLU A 231 15.48 -18.75 -3.06
CA GLU A 231 14.39 -18.65 -4.04
C GLU A 231 14.06 -17.18 -4.39
N GLY A 232 14.61 -16.25 -3.61
CA GLY A 232 14.42 -14.82 -3.77
C GLY A 232 13.16 -14.28 -3.10
N LYS A 233 12.52 -15.01 -2.19
CA LYS A 233 11.45 -14.50 -1.33
C LYS A 233 12.05 -13.67 -0.20
N LEU A 234 11.30 -12.66 0.27
CA LEU A 234 11.75 -11.77 1.34
C LEU A 234 11.71 -12.53 2.67
N LYS A 235 12.87 -12.73 3.28
CA LYS A 235 13.00 -13.40 4.57
C LYS A 235 12.91 -12.39 5.71
N GLU A 236 13.76 -11.36 5.69
CA GLU A 236 13.81 -10.36 6.77
C GLU A 236 13.72 -8.95 6.20
N ASN A 237 12.95 -8.08 6.86
CA ASN A 237 12.96 -6.65 6.60
C ASN A 237 13.08 -5.89 7.93
N LYS A 238 14.21 -5.22 8.13
CA LYS A 238 14.52 -4.46 9.33
C LYS A 238 14.62 -2.98 9.03
N THR A 239 13.72 -2.20 9.61
CA THR A 239 13.69 -0.73 9.49
C THR A 239 14.08 -0.09 10.81
N ILE A 240 14.99 0.87 10.77
CA ILE A 240 15.49 1.64 11.90
C ILE A 240 15.32 3.12 11.61
N VAL A 241 14.59 3.83 12.47
CA VAL A 241 14.41 5.29 12.41
C VAL A 241 15.08 5.93 13.62
N LYS A 242 16.07 6.78 13.40
CA LYS A 242 16.83 7.49 14.43
C LYS A 242 16.46 8.97 14.45
N LYS A 243 16.23 9.51 15.65
CA LYS A 243 15.94 10.94 15.86
C LYS A 243 16.76 11.46 17.05
N LYS A 244 17.35 12.64 16.90
CA LYS A 244 17.87 13.39 18.06
C LYS A 244 16.70 14.04 18.79
N ILE A 245 16.57 13.77 20.09
CA ILE A 245 15.58 14.38 20.96
C ILE A 245 16.26 15.21 22.05
N ARG A 246 15.53 16.18 22.59
CA ARG A 246 15.94 16.93 23.79
C ARG A 246 15.37 16.18 24.99
N GLN A 247 16.21 15.82 25.96
CA GLN A 247 15.73 15.33 27.24
C GLN A 247 15.46 16.52 28.15
N LEU A 248 14.26 16.59 28.73
CA LEU A 248 14.01 17.43 29.90
C LEU A 248 14.74 16.76 31.07
N GLY A 249 15.62 17.51 31.74
CA GLY A 249 16.23 17.06 32.99
C GLY A 249 15.15 16.67 33.99
N THR A 250 15.37 15.58 34.71
CA THR A 250 14.58 15.23 35.90
C THR A 250 14.56 16.44 36.85
N LYS A 251 13.39 16.71 37.44
CA LYS A 251 13.06 17.89 38.27
C LYS A 251 14.19 18.26 39.24
N GLU A 252 14.99 19.24 38.82
CA GLU A 252 15.71 20.25 39.60
C GLU A 252 16.13 21.26 38.55
N LYS A 253 15.77 22.55 38.72
CA LYS A 253 15.92 23.61 37.72
C LYS A 253 17.25 23.48 36.95
N PRO A 254 17.27 23.04 35.68
CA PRO A 254 18.52 22.91 34.98
C PRO A 254 19.05 24.30 34.66
N SER A 255 20.33 24.54 34.96
CA SER A 255 21.04 25.74 34.53
C SER A 255 20.89 25.93 33.01
N LYS A 256 20.83 27.19 32.56
CA LYS A 256 20.39 27.65 31.22
C LYS A 256 21.00 26.93 29.99
N ASN A 257 21.99 26.04 30.15
CA ASN A 257 22.75 25.39 29.08
C ASN A 257 22.78 23.83 29.05
N LYS A 258 21.91 23.09 29.74
CA LYS A 258 22.04 21.60 29.85
C LYS A 258 20.96 20.75 29.18
N TYR A 259 20.57 21.02 27.93
CA TYR A 259 19.86 20.00 27.14
C TYR A 259 20.84 18.92 26.68
N ARG A 260 20.84 17.73 27.30
CA ARG A 260 21.59 16.58 26.77
C ARG A 260 20.85 16.03 25.54
N PRO A 261 21.50 15.92 24.37
CA PRO A 261 20.90 15.31 23.20
C PRO A 261 20.79 13.79 23.41
N SER A 262 19.58 13.26 23.49
CA SER A 262 19.35 11.81 23.50
C SER A 262 19.12 11.31 22.07
N LYS A 263 19.49 10.05 21.82
CA LYS A 263 19.21 9.37 20.55
C LYS A 263 18.03 8.43 20.76
N GLU A 264 16.91 8.76 20.12
CA GLU A 264 15.75 7.88 20.01
C GLU A 264 15.93 7.02 18.76
N GLU A 265 15.77 5.70 18.91
CA GLU A 265 15.76 4.75 17.79
C GLU A 265 14.46 3.94 17.85
N HIS A 266 13.78 3.84 16.71
CA HIS A 266 12.59 3.01 16.54
C HIS A 266 12.91 1.93 15.51
N ILE A 267 12.76 0.67 15.90
CA ILE A 267 13.19 -0.50 15.14
C ILE A 267 11.96 -1.36 14.87
N LEU A 268 11.62 -1.55 13.60
CA LEU A 268 10.58 -2.48 13.15
C LEU A 268 11.27 -3.64 12.44
N THR A 269 11.00 -4.87 12.87
CA THR A 269 11.48 -6.09 12.22
C THR A 269 10.29 -6.88 11.71
N TYR A 270 10.36 -7.25 10.43
CA TYR A 270 9.41 -8.12 9.78
C TYR A 270 10.10 -9.41 9.39
N ASP A 271 9.42 -10.53 9.62
CA ASP A 271 9.81 -11.87 9.17
C ASP A 271 8.76 -12.33 8.15
N GLU A 272 9.21 -12.72 6.97
CA GLU A 272 8.34 -13.10 5.84
C GLU A 272 7.23 -12.08 5.52
N GLY A 273 7.54 -10.79 5.72
CA GLY A 273 6.60 -9.68 5.49
C GLY A 273 5.65 -9.37 6.65
N ARG A 274 5.65 -10.17 7.73
CA ARG A 274 4.83 -9.98 8.93
C ARG A 274 5.62 -9.29 10.04
N LEU A 275 5.01 -8.32 10.73
CA LEU A 275 5.67 -7.63 11.83
C LEU A 275 5.86 -8.59 13.02
N VAL A 276 7.10 -8.83 13.44
CA VAL A 276 7.45 -9.68 14.59
C VAL A 276 7.99 -8.89 15.78
N LEU A 277 8.56 -7.71 15.53
CA LEU A 277 9.13 -6.87 16.58
C LEU A 277 8.96 -5.37 16.27
N ASP A 278 8.46 -4.63 17.24
CA ASP A 278 8.46 -3.17 17.28
C ASP A 278 9.17 -2.71 18.57
N LEU A 279 10.35 -2.13 18.43
CA LEU A 279 11.25 -1.79 19.54
C LEU A 279 11.61 -0.30 19.52
N LYS A 280 11.45 0.35 20.68
CA LYS A 280 11.82 1.73 20.93
C LYS A 280 12.96 1.81 21.94
N LEU A 281 14.07 2.42 21.50
CA LEU A 281 15.26 2.66 22.30
C LEU A 281 15.46 4.15 22.54
N VAL A 282 15.90 4.53 23.75
CA VAL A 282 16.43 5.86 24.05
C VAL A 282 17.83 5.69 24.64
N ASN A 283 18.84 6.26 23.99
CA ASN A 283 20.24 6.09 24.35
C ASN A 283 20.65 4.61 24.46
N LYS A 284 20.18 3.78 23.50
CA LYS A 284 20.35 2.32 23.47
C LYS A 284 19.67 1.55 24.61
N LYS A 285 18.95 2.21 25.51
CA LYS A 285 18.12 1.53 26.52
C LYS A 285 16.72 1.29 25.97
N GLU A 286 16.20 0.09 26.18
CA GLU A 286 14.83 -0.27 25.82
C GLU A 286 13.82 0.52 26.67
N VAL A 287 12.89 1.19 25.98
CA VAL A 287 11.82 1.97 26.60
C VAL A 287 10.46 1.36 26.33
N ASP A 288 10.22 0.85 25.12
CA ASP A 288 8.98 0.15 24.75
C ASP A 288 9.35 -0.94 23.74
N LYS A 289 8.73 -2.10 23.87
CA LYS A 289 8.97 -3.26 23.01
C LYS A 289 7.65 -4.00 22.84
N ARG A 290 7.29 -4.31 21.60
CA ARG A 290 6.17 -5.15 21.24
C ARG A 290 6.68 -6.32 20.42
N GLU A 291 6.44 -7.53 20.90
CA GLU A 291 6.82 -8.78 20.24
C GLU A 291 5.57 -9.51 19.78
N ILE A 292 5.60 -10.04 18.57
CA ILE A 292 4.51 -10.82 17.98
C ILE A 292 5.09 -12.16 17.54
N THR A 293 4.46 -13.24 17.98
CA THR A 293 4.83 -14.62 17.61
C THR A 293 3.70 -15.23 16.79
N PHE A 294 4.07 -16.08 15.85
CA PHE A 294 3.16 -16.76 14.95
C PHE A 294 3.29 -18.28 15.09
N GLU A 295 2.21 -18.99 14.82
CA GLU A 295 2.13 -20.45 14.75
C GLU A 295 1.14 -20.80 13.65
N ASN A 296 1.54 -21.66 12.71
CA ASN A 296 0.72 -22.03 11.54
C ASN A 296 0.09 -20.82 10.83
N ASP A 297 0.90 -19.79 10.57
CA ASP A 297 0.48 -18.52 9.97
C ASP A 297 -0.47 -17.61 10.77
N LEU A 298 -0.89 -18.03 11.95
CA LEU A 298 -1.78 -17.27 12.83
C LEU A 298 -1.01 -16.62 13.98
N VAL A 299 -1.52 -15.50 14.50
CA VAL A 299 -0.88 -14.81 15.63
C VAL A 299 -1.06 -15.63 16.90
N LYS A 300 0.03 -16.13 17.49
CA LYS A 300 -0.03 -16.90 18.74
C LYS A 300 -0.03 -15.99 19.96
N THR A 301 0.97 -15.10 20.07
CA THR A 301 1.08 -14.16 21.20
C THR A 301 1.56 -12.78 20.78
N ILE A 302 1.09 -11.76 21.51
CA ILE A 302 1.57 -10.38 21.43
C ILE A 302 2.00 -9.95 22.84
N LYS A 303 3.28 -9.63 23.03
CA LYS A 303 3.82 -9.14 24.32
C LYS A 303 4.19 -7.68 24.21
N ARG A 304 3.88 -6.88 25.23
CA ARG A 304 4.31 -5.49 25.35
C ARG A 304 5.09 -5.27 26.63
N THR A 305 6.33 -4.84 26.48
CA THR A 305 7.27 -4.55 27.57
C THR A 305 7.62 -3.07 27.54
N ARG A 306 7.62 -2.40 28.70
CA ARG A 306 8.01 -1.00 28.82
C ARG A 306 9.02 -0.85 29.94
N ASN A 307 10.17 -0.23 29.63
CA ASN A 307 11.30 -0.11 30.57
C ASN A 307 11.60 -1.47 31.26
N THR A 308 11.78 -2.52 30.47
CA THR A 308 12.03 -3.91 30.90
C THR A 308 10.92 -4.57 31.74
N LEU A 309 9.78 -3.92 31.96
CA LEU A 309 8.62 -4.50 32.65
C LEU A 309 7.58 -4.96 31.64
N LEU A 310 7.21 -6.25 31.67
CA LEU A 310 6.08 -6.75 30.91
C LEU A 310 4.81 -6.04 31.40
N LEU A 311 4.09 -5.38 30.51
CA LEU A 311 2.85 -4.66 30.83
C LEU A 311 1.62 -5.43 30.37
N GLU A 312 1.70 -6.03 29.19
CA GLU A 312 0.57 -6.69 28.55
C GLU A 312 1.05 -7.91 27.75
N GLU A 313 0.26 -8.97 27.80
CA GLU A 313 0.41 -10.16 26.97
C GLU A 313 -0.97 -10.53 26.43
N ILE A 314 -1.09 -10.70 25.12
CA ILE A 314 -2.29 -11.22 24.46
C ILE A 314 -1.93 -12.59 23.90
N VAL A 315 -2.73 -13.60 24.22
CA VAL A 315 -2.58 -14.98 23.75
C VAL A 315 -3.83 -15.35 22.96
N TYR A 316 -3.64 -15.90 21.78
CA TYR A 316 -4.71 -16.45 20.96
C TYR A 316 -4.60 -17.97 20.94
N SER A 317 -5.74 -18.64 20.86
CA SER A 317 -5.82 -20.09 20.71
C SER A 317 -6.83 -20.39 19.61
N TYR A 318 -6.50 -21.37 18.78
CA TYR A 318 -7.25 -21.72 17.59
C TYR A 318 -7.62 -23.21 17.61
N LYS A 319 -8.66 -23.59 16.86
CA LYS A 319 -8.92 -24.99 16.51
C LYS A 319 -7.98 -25.46 15.40
N GLU A 320 -8.04 -26.75 15.08
CA GLU A 320 -7.33 -27.34 13.94
C GLU A 320 -7.72 -26.71 12.59
N ASP A 321 -8.97 -26.30 12.44
CA ASP A 321 -9.48 -25.61 11.24
C ASP A 321 -9.10 -24.12 11.16
N SER A 322 -8.24 -23.63 12.06
CA SER A 322 -7.80 -22.24 12.16
C SER A 322 -8.84 -21.24 12.69
N SER A 323 -10.03 -21.68 13.10
CA SER A 323 -11.00 -20.81 13.79
C SER A 323 -10.49 -20.38 15.18
N LEU A 324 -10.71 -19.12 15.54
CA LEU A 324 -10.33 -18.59 16.85
C LEU A 324 -11.27 -19.13 17.93
N ILE A 325 -10.74 -19.74 18.98
CA ILE A 325 -11.56 -20.22 20.13
C ILE A 325 -11.44 -19.34 21.36
N LYS A 326 -10.28 -18.72 21.54
CA LYS A 326 -9.96 -18.02 22.78
C LYS A 326 -8.96 -16.91 22.54
N LYS A 327 -9.24 -15.76 23.13
CA LYS A 327 -8.32 -14.63 23.24
C LYS A 327 -8.17 -14.25 24.70
N GLN A 328 -6.96 -14.31 25.22
CA GLN A 328 -6.65 -13.94 26.60
C GLN A 328 -5.73 -12.72 26.61
N THR A 329 -6.13 -11.65 27.30
CA THR A 329 -5.32 -10.45 27.55
C THR A 329 -4.94 -10.39 29.02
N ASN A 330 -3.66 -10.56 29.33
CA ASN A 330 -3.08 -10.38 30.66
C ASN A 330 -2.47 -8.98 30.76
N ARG A 331 -2.75 -8.26 31.85
CA ARG A 331 -2.06 -7.02 32.22
C ARG A 331 -1.34 -7.22 33.54
N TYR A 332 -0.10 -6.75 33.60
CA TYR A 332 0.81 -7.05 34.70
C TYR A 332 1.04 -5.83 35.59
N THR A 333 1.23 -6.09 36.88
CA THR A 333 1.78 -5.12 37.83
C THR A 333 3.28 -4.90 37.56
N LYS A 334 3.85 -3.86 38.17
CA LYS A 334 5.31 -3.62 38.12
C LYS A 334 6.14 -4.79 38.66
N ASN A 335 5.56 -5.65 39.49
CA ASN A 335 6.24 -6.80 40.09
C ASN A 335 6.07 -8.08 39.25
N GLY A 336 5.55 -7.99 38.02
CA GLY A 336 5.39 -9.12 37.12
C GLY A 336 4.20 -10.04 37.44
N LYS A 337 3.35 -9.71 38.41
CA LYS A 337 2.11 -10.45 38.70
C LYS A 337 0.98 -9.96 37.82
N ILE A 338 0.11 -10.87 37.36
CA ILE A 338 -1.10 -10.51 36.60
C ILE A 338 -2.03 -9.72 37.50
N HIS A 339 -2.26 -8.46 37.14
CA HIS A 339 -3.19 -7.58 37.82
C HIS A 339 -4.61 -7.78 37.28
N HIS A 340 -4.74 -7.75 35.96
CA HIS A 340 -6.03 -7.87 35.28
C HIS A 340 -5.92 -8.90 34.15
N ARG A 341 -6.93 -9.75 33.99
CA ARG A 341 -7.03 -10.71 32.90
C ARG A 341 -8.40 -10.62 32.27
N THR A 342 -8.44 -10.48 30.95
CA THR A 342 -9.67 -10.63 30.16
C THR A 342 -9.55 -11.89 29.32
N ILE A 343 -10.55 -12.76 29.34
CA ILE A 343 -10.62 -13.93 28.48
C ILE A 343 -11.90 -13.84 27.66
N SER A 344 -11.77 -13.81 26.34
CA SER A 344 -12.88 -13.91 25.38
C SER A 344 -12.89 -15.30 24.77
N TYR A 345 -14.05 -15.95 24.78
CA TYR A 345 -14.30 -17.23 24.12
C TYR A 345 -15.19 -17.00 22.91
N TYR A 346 -14.97 -17.80 21.88
CA TYR A 346 -15.59 -17.65 20.58
C TYR A 346 -16.29 -18.94 20.15
N ASP A 347 -17.38 -18.82 19.41
CA ASP A 347 -18.02 -19.94 18.72
C ASP A 347 -17.38 -20.22 17.34
N ASP A 348 -17.94 -21.18 16.61
CA ASP A 348 -17.47 -21.60 15.28
C ASP A 348 -17.63 -20.52 14.21
N ASN A 349 -18.51 -19.54 14.46
CA ASN A 349 -18.76 -18.39 13.60
C ASN A 349 -17.89 -17.18 14.00
N GLU A 350 -16.92 -17.37 14.91
CA GLU A 350 -16.06 -16.33 15.49
C GLU A 350 -16.82 -15.22 16.25
N ASN A 351 -18.04 -15.49 16.72
CA ASN A 351 -18.76 -14.60 17.61
C ASN A 351 -18.29 -14.76 19.05
N VAL A 352 -18.25 -13.67 19.81
CA VAL A 352 -17.83 -13.70 21.22
C VAL A 352 -18.97 -14.23 22.08
N VAL A 353 -18.92 -15.50 22.50
CA VAL A 353 -19.97 -16.11 23.34
C VAL A 353 -19.79 -15.85 24.83
N ARG A 354 -18.56 -15.59 25.28
CA ARG A 354 -18.28 -15.38 26.71
C ARG A 354 -17.06 -14.47 26.92
N VAL A 355 -17.16 -13.54 27.86
CA VAL A 355 -16.04 -12.70 28.31
C VAL A 355 -15.92 -12.75 29.82
N GLU A 356 -14.77 -13.22 30.31
CA GLU A 356 -14.41 -13.22 31.72
C GLU A 356 -13.43 -12.08 32.02
N GLN A 357 -13.69 -11.30 33.06
CA GLN A 357 -12.75 -10.33 33.62
C GLN A 357 -12.31 -10.80 35.00
N LYS A 358 -11.00 -10.85 35.24
CA LYS A 358 -10.39 -11.28 36.50
C LYS A 358 -9.40 -10.24 36.99
N MET A 359 -9.31 -10.09 38.32
CA MET A 359 -8.26 -9.33 38.98
C MET A 359 -7.43 -10.29 39.84
N GLY A 360 -6.22 -10.61 39.41
CA GLY A 360 -5.48 -11.76 39.93
C GLY A 360 -6.24 -13.07 39.68
N GLU A 361 -6.55 -13.82 40.73
CA GLU A 361 -7.34 -15.07 40.66
C GLU A 361 -8.85 -14.84 40.82
N ARG A 362 -9.27 -13.65 41.26
CA ARG A 362 -10.66 -13.31 41.55
C ARG A 362 -11.41 -12.95 40.26
N VAL A 363 -12.58 -13.56 40.01
CA VAL A 363 -13.41 -13.30 38.82
C VAL A 363 -14.31 -12.09 39.08
N LEU A 364 -14.02 -10.95 38.47
CA LEU A 364 -14.82 -9.73 38.66
C LEU A 364 -16.17 -9.80 37.96
N SER A 365 -16.17 -10.26 36.71
CA SER A 365 -17.38 -10.39 35.93
C SER A 365 -17.27 -11.45 34.84
N VAL A 366 -18.42 -12.01 34.47
CA VAL A 366 -18.60 -12.91 33.33
C VAL A 366 -19.78 -12.37 32.52
N ARG A 367 -19.53 -12.05 31.25
CA ARG A 367 -20.59 -11.77 30.28
C ARG A 367 -20.77 -12.95 29.36
N THR A 368 -22.01 -13.34 29.08
CA THR A 368 -22.33 -14.33 28.05
C THR A 368 -23.24 -13.72 27.00
N TYR A 369 -23.10 -14.20 25.78
CA TYR A 369 -23.89 -13.79 24.63
C TYR A 369 -24.44 -15.04 23.95
N VAL A 370 -25.72 -15.02 23.60
CA VAL A 370 -26.37 -16.01 22.75
C VAL A 370 -26.77 -15.32 21.46
N TYR A 371 -26.49 -15.97 20.35
CA TYR A 371 -26.76 -15.46 19.02
C TYR A 371 -27.86 -16.25 18.34
N ASP A 372 -28.59 -15.62 17.42
CA ASP A 372 -29.49 -16.30 16.49
C ASP A 372 -28.71 -16.82 15.26
N ASP A 373 -29.39 -17.53 14.38
CA ASP A 373 -28.80 -18.10 13.15
C ASP A 373 -28.27 -17.03 12.17
N THR A 374 -28.58 -15.75 12.42
CA THR A 374 -28.11 -14.60 11.64
C THR A 374 -27.02 -13.78 12.36
N ALA A 375 -26.46 -14.30 13.45
CA ALA A 375 -25.43 -13.68 14.27
C ALA A 375 -25.86 -12.39 15.00
N ASN A 376 -27.16 -12.19 15.24
CA ASN A 376 -27.63 -11.13 16.14
C ASN A 376 -27.67 -11.64 17.59
N VAL A 377 -27.36 -10.77 18.55
CA VAL A 377 -27.41 -11.12 19.98
C VAL A 377 -28.87 -11.19 20.44
N VAL A 378 -29.35 -12.38 20.79
CA VAL A 378 -30.71 -12.62 21.32
C VAL A 378 -30.75 -12.55 22.85
N GLU A 379 -29.66 -12.94 23.51
CA GLU A 379 -29.55 -12.88 24.96
C GLU A 379 -28.16 -12.38 25.38
N GLN A 380 -28.14 -11.45 26.35
CA GLN A 380 -26.94 -11.06 27.04
C GLN A 380 -27.14 -11.22 28.55
N SER A 381 -26.19 -11.90 29.21
CA SER A 381 -26.15 -12.01 30.66
C SER A 381 -24.87 -11.42 31.24
N LEU A 382 -24.95 -10.82 32.43
CA LEU A 382 -23.81 -10.36 33.21
C LEU A 382 -23.89 -10.96 34.62
N SER A 383 -22.83 -11.68 35.00
CA SER A 383 -22.58 -12.12 36.37
C SER A 383 -21.41 -11.32 36.94
N ALA A 384 -21.53 -10.84 38.18
CA ALA A 384 -20.48 -10.10 38.87
C ALA A 384 -20.26 -10.67 40.29
N ASP A 385 -19.03 -10.56 40.78
CA ASP A 385 -18.50 -11.25 41.97
C ASP A 385 -19.18 -10.92 43.32
N ASN A 386 -20.19 -10.05 43.34
CA ASN A 386 -20.93 -9.66 44.54
C ASN A 386 -22.27 -10.42 44.71
N ASN A 387 -22.44 -11.60 44.10
CA ASN A 387 -23.58 -12.52 44.29
C ASN A 387 -24.99 -11.91 44.09
N LYS A 388 -25.11 -10.72 43.51
CA LYS A 388 -26.36 -10.19 42.97
C LYS A 388 -26.32 -10.42 41.47
N SER A 389 -27.19 -11.28 40.95
CA SER A 389 -27.43 -11.36 39.51
C SER A 389 -27.81 -9.95 39.03
N LEU A 390 -26.92 -9.30 38.30
CA LEU A 390 -27.13 -7.94 37.80
C LEU A 390 -27.41 -8.05 36.31
N GLU A 391 -28.70 -7.97 35.99
CA GLU A 391 -29.29 -7.87 34.66
C GLU A 391 -29.15 -9.11 33.75
N LYS A 392 -30.31 -9.70 33.46
CA LYS A 392 -30.53 -10.48 32.24
C LYS A 392 -31.30 -9.59 31.28
N THR A 393 -30.71 -9.23 30.15
CA THR A 393 -31.37 -8.43 29.12
C THR A 393 -31.73 -9.33 27.96
N LEU A 394 -33.04 -9.51 27.73
CA LEU A 394 -33.58 -10.25 26.60
C LEU A 394 -33.91 -9.28 25.48
N TYR A 395 -33.39 -9.54 24.28
CA TYR A 395 -33.72 -8.76 23.09
C TYR A 395 -34.78 -9.51 22.28
N ILE A 396 -36.00 -8.96 22.22
CA ILE A 396 -37.08 -9.50 21.39
C ILE A 396 -37.12 -8.69 20.09
N TYR A 397 -36.62 -9.28 19.01
CA TYR A 397 -36.70 -8.70 17.67
C TYR A 397 -38.05 -9.12 17.04
N LYS A 398 -38.93 -8.14 16.80
CA LYS A 398 -40.13 -8.34 15.96
C LYS A 398 -39.74 -8.13 14.50
N TYR A 399 -39.87 -9.17 13.70
CA TYR A 399 -39.83 -9.06 12.24
C TYR A 399 -41.24 -8.73 11.75
N TYR A 400 -41.37 -7.68 10.93
CA TYR A 400 -42.58 -7.36 10.17
C TYR A 400 -42.50 -7.96 8.78
#